data_AF-A0A1B9FV83-F1
#
_entry.id   AF-A0A1B9FV83-F1
#
_cell.length_a   1.000
_cell.length_b   1.000
_cell.length_c   1.000
_cell.angle_alpha   90.00
_cell.angle_beta   90.00
_cell.angle_gamma   90.00
#
_symmetry.space_group_name_H-M   'P 1'
#
loop_
_entity.id
_entity.type
_entity.pdbx_description
1 polymer ?
#
loop_
_entity_poly.entity_id
_entity_poly.type
_entity_poly.pdbx_seq_one_letter_code
_entity_poly.pdbx_strand_id
1 'polypeptide(L)'
;MSRKTTDFDRPYPQVSLGKLVAIGLTAGFLGVAVMTAGEKVEQALTKRPNSEVPGLTLARLIGRSDGEKGKLNLVMHYGQGALLGVVRAFMATHGMRGPFVDFILTGMRLSVDQTLENWVGSGALPWTWPVSEQVIDILHKGVFAFATGYVSICPTSLVLAQLTGNAPYRSAISGCNEKQKCDAEILVNE
;
A
#
# COMPACT_ATOMS: atom_id res chain seq x y z
N MET A 1 -9.25 -17.55 -1.85
CA MET A 1 -9.52 -16.64 -2.99
C MET A 1 -8.35 -16.68 -3.97
N SER A 2 -8.61 -16.97 -5.24
CA SER A 2 -7.59 -16.86 -6.30
C SER A 2 -7.41 -15.38 -6.64
N ARG A 3 -6.20 -14.83 -6.43
CA ARG A 3 -5.85 -13.43 -6.72
C ARG A 3 -5.59 -13.25 -8.21
N LYS A 4 -6.57 -13.59 -9.05
CA LYS A 4 -6.45 -13.42 -10.51
C LYS A 4 -6.30 -11.94 -10.83
N THR A 5 -5.46 -11.67 -11.83
CA THR A 5 -5.04 -10.32 -12.21
C THR A 5 -6.19 -9.46 -12.72
N THR A 6 -7.16 -10.12 -13.35
CA THR A 6 -8.32 -9.50 -13.96
C THR A 6 -9.44 -10.54 -13.99
N ASP A 7 -10.63 -10.11 -13.58
CA ASP A 7 -11.88 -10.86 -13.70
C ASP A 7 -12.83 -9.96 -14.49
N PHE A 8 -12.84 -10.14 -15.81
CA PHE A 8 -13.60 -9.30 -16.73
C PHE A 8 -15.12 -9.48 -16.60
N ASP A 9 -15.54 -10.62 -16.05
CA ASP A 9 -16.95 -10.98 -15.91
C ASP A 9 -17.59 -10.39 -14.64
N ARG A 10 -16.79 -9.73 -13.79
CA ARG A 10 -17.27 -9.17 -12.53
C ARG A 10 -17.70 -7.70 -12.70
N PRO A 11 -18.92 -7.32 -12.30
CA PRO A 11 -19.38 -5.93 -12.38
C PRO A 11 -18.45 -4.98 -11.61
N TYR A 12 -18.13 -3.83 -12.21
CA TYR A 12 -17.37 -2.79 -11.52
C TYR A 12 -18.16 -2.28 -10.32
N PRO A 13 -17.62 -2.36 -9.10
CA PRO A 13 -18.30 -1.81 -7.94
C PRO A 13 -18.45 -0.31 -8.07
N GLN A 14 -19.70 0.15 -8.11
CA GLN A 14 -20.04 1.57 -8.08
C GLN A 14 -19.79 2.09 -6.66
N VAL A 15 -18.65 2.74 -6.45
CA VAL A 15 -18.32 3.41 -5.18
C VAL A 15 -18.31 4.92 -5.40
N SER A 16 -18.84 5.68 -4.44
CA SER A 16 -18.72 7.13 -4.46
C SER A 16 -17.24 7.54 -4.32
N LEU A 17 -16.90 8.71 -4.86
CA LEU A 17 -15.55 9.25 -4.79
C LEU A 17 -15.03 9.34 -3.34
N GLY A 18 -15.85 9.86 -2.41
CA GLY A 18 -15.46 9.97 -1.00
C GLY A 18 -15.14 8.62 -0.36
N LYS A 19 -15.90 7.57 -0.70
CA LYS A 19 -15.65 6.21 -0.21
C LYS A 19 -14.39 5.61 -0.82
N LEU A 20 -14.15 5.84 -2.11
CA LEU A 20 -12.91 5.41 -2.77
C LEU A 20 -11.70 6.04 -2.09
N VAL A 21 -11.74 7.34 -1.84
CA VAL A 21 -10.66 8.06 -1.15
C VAL A 21 -10.47 7.50 0.26
N ALA A 22 -11.54 7.32 1.04
CA ALA A 22 -11.43 6.78 2.40
C ALA A 22 -10.82 5.36 2.45
N ILE A 23 -11.27 4.46 1.57
CA ILE A 23 -10.69 3.12 1.43
C ILE A 23 -9.21 3.22 1.06
N GLY A 24 -8.90 4.09 0.09
CA GLY A 24 -7.54 4.30 -0.40
C GLY A 24 -6.58 4.82 0.67
N LEU A 25 -6.97 5.86 1.40
CA LEU A 25 -6.19 6.42 2.49
C LEU A 25 -5.93 5.37 3.58
N THR A 26 -6.98 4.65 3.98
CA THR A 26 -6.87 3.58 4.99
C THR A 26 -5.94 2.47 4.52
N ALA A 27 -6.08 2.02 3.28
CA ALA A 27 -5.23 0.99 2.68
C ALA A 27 -3.77 1.45 2.59
N GLY A 28 -3.54 2.70 2.18
CA GLY A 28 -2.22 3.30 2.10
C GLY A 28 -1.54 3.39 3.47
N PHE A 29 -2.24 3.87 4.50
CA PHE A 29 -1.71 3.95 5.85
C PHE A 29 -1.38 2.56 6.44
N LEU A 30 -2.27 1.59 6.30
CA LEU A 30 -2.00 0.23 6.76
C LEU A 30 -0.87 -0.42 5.97
N GLY A 31 -0.78 -0.17 4.66
CA GLY A 31 0.33 -0.62 3.84
C GLY A 31 1.68 -0.08 4.32
N VAL A 32 1.74 1.22 4.64
CA VAL A 32 2.96 1.83 5.20
C VAL A 32 3.28 1.26 6.57
N ALA A 33 2.30 1.09 7.46
CA ALA A 33 2.52 0.51 8.78
C ALA A 33 3.14 -0.90 8.68
N VAL A 34 2.63 -1.75 7.79
CA VAL A 34 3.17 -3.10 7.55
C VAL A 34 4.59 -3.03 6.97
N MET A 35 4.82 -2.17 5.98
CA MET A 35 6.16 -1.97 5.39
C MET A 35 7.16 -1.53 6.46
N THR A 36 6.83 -0.48 7.24
CA THR A 36 7.70 0.07 8.28
C THR A 36 7.96 -0.96 9.38
N ALA A 37 6.98 -1.78 9.77
CA ALA A 37 7.23 -2.88 10.69
C ALA A 37 8.25 -3.88 10.12
N GLY A 38 8.12 -4.22 8.83
CA GLY A 38 9.09 -5.05 8.12
C GLY A 38 10.49 -4.45 8.10
N GLU A 39 10.61 -3.15 7.79
CA GLU A 39 11.87 -2.41 7.80
C GLU A 39 12.52 -2.45 9.19
N LYS A 40 11.73 -2.28 10.26
CA LYS A 40 12.25 -2.32 11.64
C LYS A 40 12.73 -3.72 12.02
N VAL A 41 12.04 -4.76 11.59
CA VAL A 41 12.47 -6.15 11.81
C VAL A 41 13.76 -6.44 11.04
N GLU A 42 13.83 -6.06 9.76
CA GLU A 42 15.05 -6.20 8.94
C GLU A 42 16.23 -5.47 9.59
N GLN A 43 16.07 -4.19 9.92
CA GLN A 43 17.10 -3.37 10.57
C GLN A 43 17.56 -3.97 11.92
N ALA A 44 16.65 -4.54 12.70
CA ALA A 44 17.00 -5.18 13.97
C ALA A 44 17.89 -6.42 13.77
N LEU A 45 17.67 -7.17 12.68
CA LEU A 45 18.43 -8.38 12.33
C LEU A 45 19.76 -8.06 11.65
N THR A 46 19.76 -7.13 10.69
CA THR A 46 20.93 -6.79 9.87
C THR A 46 21.81 -5.71 10.49
N LYS A 47 21.33 -5.04 11.54
CA LYS A 47 21.95 -3.86 12.17
C LYS A 47 22.13 -2.68 11.20
N ARG A 48 21.38 -2.67 10.10
CA ARG A 48 21.36 -1.56 9.15
C ARG A 48 20.76 -0.31 9.83
N PRO A 49 21.35 0.89 9.65
CA PRO A 49 20.76 2.14 10.13
C PRO A 49 19.49 2.49 9.35
N ASN A 50 18.67 3.39 9.91
CA ASN A 50 17.49 3.93 9.22
C ASN A 50 17.90 4.65 7.92
N SER A 51 17.06 4.54 6.89
CA SER A 51 17.12 5.45 5.75
C SER A 51 16.40 6.75 6.11
N GLU A 52 17.13 7.87 6.05
CA GLU A 52 16.60 9.21 6.28
C GLU A 52 16.42 9.99 4.97
N VAL A 53 16.64 9.34 3.82
CA VAL A 53 16.51 9.95 2.49
C VAL A 53 15.09 10.48 2.27
N PRO A 54 13.99 9.73 2.55
CA PRO A 54 12.64 10.28 2.36
C PRO A 54 12.37 11.51 3.24
N GLY A 55 12.82 11.50 4.49
CA GLY A 55 12.71 12.65 5.39
C GLY A 55 13.49 13.86 4.91
N LEU A 56 14.67 13.65 4.35
CA LEU A 56 15.49 14.68 3.72
C LEU A 56 14.82 15.24 2.47
N THR A 57 14.24 14.36 1.63
CA THR A 57 13.46 14.75 0.45
C THR A 57 12.31 15.66 0.83
N LEU A 58 11.51 15.26 1.82
CA LEU A 58 10.40 16.07 2.28
C LEU A 58 10.89 17.40 2.84
N ALA A 59 11.92 17.40 3.69
CA ALA A 59 12.50 18.63 4.24
C ALA A 59 12.81 19.63 3.13
N ARG A 60 13.49 19.19 2.06
CA ARG A 60 13.83 20.04 0.92
C ARG A 60 12.62 20.48 0.10
N LEU A 61 11.65 19.59 -0.13
CA LEU A 61 10.40 19.92 -0.86
C LEU A 61 9.60 21.04 -0.17
N ILE A 62 9.59 21.08 1.16
CA ILE A 62 8.85 22.08 1.94
C ILE A 62 9.74 23.20 2.52
N GLY A 63 10.98 23.33 2.06
CA GLY A 63 11.90 24.41 2.46
C GLY A 63 12.32 24.38 3.94
N ARG A 64 12.39 23.19 4.53
CA ARG A 64 12.80 22.94 5.92
C ARG A 64 14.27 22.52 6.02
N SER A 65 14.81 22.55 7.24
CA SER A 65 16.20 22.17 7.49
C SER A 65 16.41 20.66 7.38
N ASP A 66 17.56 20.24 6.82
CA ASP A 66 18.02 18.84 6.80
C ASP A 66 18.12 18.21 8.21
N GLY A 67 18.14 19.02 9.27
CA GLY A 67 18.06 18.56 10.66
C GLY A 67 16.70 17.98 11.07
N GLU A 68 15.62 18.29 10.33
CA GLU A 68 14.26 17.84 10.62
C GLU A 68 13.91 16.49 9.96
N LYS A 69 14.83 15.92 9.16
CA LYS A 69 14.61 14.70 8.38
C LYS A 69 14.02 13.54 9.17
N GLY A 70 14.47 13.31 10.41
CA GLY A 70 13.95 12.20 11.24
C GLY A 70 12.45 12.29 11.53
N LYS A 71 11.93 13.50 11.78
CA LYS A 71 10.49 13.71 12.00
C LYS A 71 9.72 13.63 10.67
N LEU A 72 10.31 14.16 9.61
CA LEU A 72 9.70 14.23 8.29
C LEU A 72 9.73 12.89 7.55
N ASN A 73 10.59 11.95 7.97
CA ASN A 73 10.72 10.64 7.34
C ASN A 73 9.40 9.87 7.38
N LEU A 74 8.77 9.81 8.56
CA LEU A 74 7.48 9.15 8.73
C LEU A 74 6.38 9.86 7.94
N VAL A 75 6.38 11.20 7.96
CA VAL A 75 5.39 12.01 7.22
C VAL A 75 5.48 11.73 5.71
N MET A 76 6.69 11.64 5.17
CA MET A 76 6.90 11.34 3.76
C MET A 76 6.39 9.93 3.41
N HIS A 77 6.76 8.92 4.20
CA HIS A 77 6.30 7.55 3.99
C HIS A 77 4.77 7.45 4.00
N TYR A 78 4.13 7.99 5.03
CA TYR A 78 2.67 7.97 5.19
C TYR A 78 1.96 8.81 4.13
N GLY A 79 2.50 9.98 3.77
CA GLY A 79 1.94 10.86 2.75
C GLY A 79 1.93 10.21 1.37
N GLN A 80 3.08 9.69 0.92
CA GLN A 80 3.17 8.97 -0.36
C GLN A 80 2.35 7.67 -0.34
N GLY A 81 2.36 6.96 0.80
CA GLY A 81 1.59 5.73 0.98
C GLY A 81 0.09 5.96 0.88
N ALA A 82 -0.42 7.03 1.50
CA ALA A 82 -1.82 7.43 1.42
C ALA A 82 -2.24 7.76 -0.02
N LEU A 83 -1.44 8.54 -0.75
CA LEU A 83 -1.71 8.89 -2.15
C LEU A 83 -1.73 7.64 -3.05
N LEU A 84 -0.73 6.76 -2.93
CA LEU A 84 -0.68 5.52 -3.69
C LEU A 84 -1.76 4.51 -3.24
N GLY A 85 -2.22 4.58 -2.00
CA GLY A 85 -3.36 3.83 -1.52
C GLY A 85 -4.66 4.22 -2.22
N VAL A 86 -4.88 5.52 -2.45
CA VAL A 86 -6.00 6.01 -3.28
C VAL A 86 -5.91 5.51 -4.72
N VAL A 87 -4.72 5.56 -5.32
CA VAL A 87 -4.48 4.97 -6.65
C VAL A 87 -4.82 3.48 -6.63
N ARG A 88 -4.38 2.73 -5.61
CA ARG A 88 -4.62 1.30 -5.51
C ARG A 88 -6.11 0.96 -5.31
N ALA A 89 -6.84 1.76 -4.55
CA ALA A 89 -8.29 1.64 -4.40
C ALA A 89 -9.01 1.92 -5.71
N PHE A 90 -8.62 2.97 -6.45
CA PHE A 90 -9.12 3.22 -7.80
C PHE A 90 -8.87 2.03 -8.73
N MET A 91 -7.67 1.45 -8.71
CA MET A 91 -7.38 0.28 -9.51
C MET A 91 -8.28 -0.91 -9.14
N ALA A 92 -8.47 -1.15 -7.84
CA ALA A 92 -9.35 -2.21 -7.36
C ALA A 92 -10.81 -2.03 -7.79
N THR A 93 -11.34 -0.80 -7.79
CA THR A 93 -12.73 -0.53 -8.21
C THR A 93 -12.92 -0.71 -9.71
N HIS A 94 -11.85 -0.60 -10.50
CA HIS A 94 -11.84 -0.85 -11.94
C HIS A 94 -11.38 -2.27 -12.31
N GLY A 95 -11.55 -3.23 -11.41
CA GLY A 95 -11.29 -4.64 -11.72
C GLY A 95 -9.83 -5.07 -11.67
N MET A 96 -8.88 -4.13 -11.56
CA MET A 96 -7.45 -4.41 -11.52
C MET A 96 -7.05 -4.93 -10.14
N ARG A 97 -6.73 -6.23 -10.06
CA ARG A 97 -6.38 -6.94 -8.82
C ARG A 97 -5.20 -7.89 -9.03
N GLY A 98 -4.83 -8.62 -7.99
CA GLY A 98 -3.84 -9.69 -8.10
C GLY A 98 -2.38 -9.22 -8.08
N PRO A 99 -1.44 -10.19 -8.13
CA PRO A 99 -0.03 -9.96 -7.85
C PRO A 99 0.65 -9.07 -8.91
N PHE A 100 0.18 -9.09 -10.16
CA PHE A 100 0.73 -8.22 -11.20
C PHE A 100 0.37 -6.75 -10.97
N VAL A 101 -0.83 -6.45 -10.46
CA VAL A 101 -1.19 -5.08 -10.09
C VAL A 101 -0.40 -4.61 -8.88
N ASP A 102 -0.14 -5.52 -7.93
CA ASP A 102 0.74 -5.23 -6.80
C ASP A 102 2.18 -4.94 -7.29
N PHE A 103 2.69 -5.69 -8.28
CA PHE A 103 3.98 -5.41 -8.94
C PHE A 103 4.02 -4.03 -9.63
N ILE A 104 2.97 -3.65 -10.37
CA ILE A 104 2.86 -2.32 -10.97
C ILE A 104 2.88 -1.24 -9.88
N LEU A 105 2.16 -1.44 -8.78
CA LEU A 105 2.14 -0.49 -7.67
C LEU A 105 3.51 -0.39 -6.97
N THR A 106 4.27 -1.48 -6.86
CA THR A 106 5.67 -1.46 -6.41
C THR A 106 6.51 -0.58 -7.33
N GLY A 107 6.41 -0.76 -8.64
CA GLY A 107 7.10 0.07 -9.63
C GLY A 107 6.70 1.55 -9.55
N MET A 108 5.41 1.85 -9.38
CA MET A 108 4.91 3.22 -9.15
C MET A 108 5.51 3.82 -7.88
N ARG A 109 5.52 3.08 -6.77
CA ARG A 109 6.08 3.54 -5.51
C ARG A 109 7.56 3.89 -5.64
N LEU A 110 8.36 2.98 -6.21
CA LEU A 110 9.77 3.21 -6.47
C LEU A 110 10.00 4.41 -7.40
N SER A 111 9.18 4.55 -8.44
CA SER A 111 9.30 5.64 -9.40
C SER A 111 9.00 7.00 -8.76
N VAL A 112 8.00 7.08 -7.88
CA VAL A 112 7.69 8.32 -7.13
C VAL A 112 8.83 8.65 -6.17
N ASP A 113 9.33 7.67 -5.43
CA ASP A 113 10.46 7.85 -4.50
C ASP A 113 11.67 8.38 -5.28
N GLN A 114 12.10 7.70 -6.33
CA GLN A 114 13.25 8.11 -7.14
C GLN A 114 13.05 9.45 -7.85
N THR A 115 11.84 9.77 -8.31
CA THR A 115 11.60 11.08 -8.94
C THR A 115 11.78 12.20 -7.94
N LEU A 116 11.15 12.10 -6.75
CA LEU A 116 11.21 13.17 -5.75
C LEU A 116 12.60 13.28 -5.13
N GLU A 117 13.25 12.16 -4.82
CA GLU A 117 14.58 12.12 -4.23
C GLU A 117 15.64 12.73 -5.15
N ASN A 118 15.60 12.38 -6.45
CA ASN A 118 16.55 12.93 -7.43
C ASN A 118 16.22 14.39 -7.77
N TRP A 119 14.94 14.77 -7.79
CA TRP A 119 14.52 16.15 -8.06
C TRP A 119 15.10 17.15 -7.05
N VAL A 120 15.13 16.78 -5.77
CA VAL A 120 15.68 17.64 -4.70
C VAL A 120 17.14 17.34 -4.35
N GLY A 121 17.80 16.49 -5.15
CA GLY A 121 19.21 16.12 -4.98
C GLY A 121 19.51 15.42 -3.65
N SER A 122 18.54 14.74 -3.06
CA SER A 122 18.74 13.91 -1.86
C SER A 122 19.02 12.45 -2.20
N GLY A 123 18.66 12.01 -3.41
CA GLY A 123 18.88 10.66 -3.92
C GLY A 123 20.15 10.50 -4.75
N ALA A 124 20.42 9.25 -5.11
CA ALA A 124 21.35 8.88 -6.16
C ALA A 124 20.65 7.88 -7.08
N LEU A 125 21.15 7.75 -8.32
CA LEU A 125 20.54 6.85 -9.30
C LEU A 125 20.57 5.38 -8.81
N PRO A 126 19.50 4.59 -8.98
CA PRO A 126 19.41 3.24 -8.38
C PRO A 126 20.57 2.30 -8.74
N TRP A 127 21.13 2.42 -9.95
CA TRP A 127 22.25 1.61 -10.42
C TRP A 127 23.62 1.99 -9.81
N THR A 128 23.70 3.07 -9.03
CA THR A 128 24.91 3.41 -8.26
C THR A 128 24.88 2.86 -6.84
N TRP A 129 23.73 2.32 -6.39
CA TRP A 129 23.57 1.78 -5.05
C TRP A 129 24.13 0.37 -4.94
N PRO A 130 24.58 -0.06 -3.74
CA PRO A 130 24.88 -1.47 -3.50
C PRO A 130 23.64 -2.35 -3.79
N VAL A 131 23.86 -3.52 -4.40
CA VAL A 131 22.77 -4.44 -4.80
C VAL A 131 21.90 -4.83 -3.60
N SER A 132 22.49 -4.99 -2.42
CA SER A 132 21.75 -5.29 -1.19
C SER A 132 20.72 -4.20 -0.86
N GLU A 133 21.05 -2.93 -1.09
CA GLU A 133 20.12 -1.83 -0.83
C GLU A 133 18.98 -1.81 -1.84
N GLN A 134 19.28 -2.06 -3.12
CA GLN A 134 18.25 -2.15 -4.16
C GLN A 134 17.26 -3.28 -3.87
N VAL A 135 17.76 -4.45 -3.45
CA VAL A 135 16.91 -5.60 -3.09
C VAL A 135 16.04 -5.26 -1.88
N ILE A 136 16.62 -4.70 -0.83
CA ILE A 136 15.88 -4.27 0.37
C ILE A 136 14.78 -3.28 0.00
N ASP A 137 15.08 -2.31 -0.86
CA ASP A 137 14.13 -1.28 -1.27
C ASP A 137 12.95 -1.89 -2.05
N ILE A 138 13.24 -2.69 -3.07
CA ILE A 138 12.22 -3.40 -3.87
C ILE A 138 11.35 -4.28 -2.96
N LEU A 139 11.94 -5.02 -2.01
CA LEU A 139 11.21 -5.90 -1.10
C LEU A 139 10.22 -5.12 -0.23
N HIS A 140 10.64 -4.03 0.41
CA HIS A 140 9.77 -3.24 1.27
C HIS A 140 8.66 -2.54 0.47
N LYS A 141 8.97 -2.02 -0.73
CA LYS A 141 7.94 -1.47 -1.63
C LYS A 141 6.99 -2.56 -2.16
N GLY A 142 7.48 -3.79 -2.29
CA GLY A 142 6.67 -4.98 -2.54
C GLY A 142 5.70 -5.28 -1.41
N VAL A 143 6.19 -5.30 -0.16
CA VAL A 143 5.38 -5.50 1.05
C VAL A 143 4.30 -4.42 1.17
N PHE A 144 4.67 -3.14 0.98
CA PHE A 144 3.72 -2.03 0.94
C PHE A 144 2.62 -2.26 -0.10
N ALA A 145 3.01 -2.58 -1.34
CA ALA A 145 2.06 -2.73 -2.43
C ALA A 145 1.10 -3.91 -2.20
N PHE A 146 1.64 -5.03 -1.71
CA PHE A 146 0.86 -6.21 -1.36
C PHE A 146 -0.13 -5.93 -0.23
N ALA A 147 0.31 -5.30 0.86
CA ALA A 147 -0.54 -4.99 2.01
C ALA A 147 -1.65 -3.99 1.64
N THR A 148 -1.28 -2.91 0.92
CA THR A 148 -2.23 -1.93 0.39
C THR A 148 -3.24 -2.59 -0.57
N GLY A 149 -2.78 -3.50 -1.43
CA GLY A 149 -3.64 -4.28 -2.32
C GLY A 149 -4.62 -5.16 -1.57
N TYR A 150 -4.16 -5.87 -0.54
CA TYR A 150 -5.00 -6.70 0.32
C TYR A 150 -6.09 -5.87 1.01
N VAL A 151 -5.70 -4.75 1.61
CA VAL A 151 -6.61 -3.84 2.33
C VAL A 151 -7.50 -3.03 1.41
N SER A 152 -7.14 -2.76 0.15
CA SER A 152 -8.06 -2.05 -0.76
C SER A 152 -9.15 -2.97 -1.32
N ILE A 153 -8.86 -4.27 -1.42
CA ILE A 153 -9.78 -5.29 -1.94
C ILE A 153 -10.73 -5.81 -0.85
N CYS A 154 -10.25 -6.02 0.38
CA CYS A 154 -11.04 -6.62 1.47
C CYS A 154 -12.30 -5.79 1.86
N PRO A 155 -12.21 -4.46 2.07
CA PRO A 155 -13.34 -3.58 2.36
C PRO A 155 -14.28 -3.42 1.17
N THR A 156 -13.78 -3.48 -0.07
CA THR A 156 -14.71 -3.49 -1.21
C THR A 156 -15.60 -4.73 -1.15
N SER A 157 -15.05 -5.92 -0.89
CA SER A 157 -15.88 -7.13 -0.73
C SER A 157 -16.82 -7.10 0.48
N LEU A 158 -16.38 -6.63 1.64
CA LEU A 158 -17.20 -6.62 2.87
C LEU A 158 -18.28 -5.51 2.83
N VAL A 159 -17.90 -4.30 2.44
CA VAL A 159 -18.82 -3.15 2.41
C VAL A 159 -19.78 -3.24 1.21
N LEU A 160 -19.41 -3.88 0.10
CA LEU A 160 -20.39 -4.19 -0.97
C LEU A 160 -21.38 -5.27 -0.52
N ALA A 161 -20.92 -6.28 0.22
CA ALA A 161 -21.80 -7.33 0.75
C ALA A 161 -22.79 -6.78 1.79
N GLN A 162 -22.36 -5.83 2.64
CA GLN A 162 -23.21 -5.23 3.67
C GLN A 162 -24.19 -4.18 3.12
N LEU A 163 -23.82 -3.41 2.09
CA LEU A 163 -24.67 -2.31 1.60
C LEU A 163 -25.65 -2.69 0.49
N THR A 164 -25.39 -3.76 -0.28
CA THR A 164 -26.20 -4.03 -1.49
C THR A 164 -27.37 -4.98 -1.27
N GLY A 165 -27.42 -5.73 -0.15
CA GLY A 165 -28.49 -6.73 0.10
C GLY A 165 -28.68 -7.76 -1.03
N ASN A 166 -27.79 -7.78 -2.02
CA ASN A 166 -28.03 -8.38 -3.33
C ASN A 166 -27.49 -9.81 -3.36
N ALA A 167 -28.40 -10.74 -3.63
CA ALA A 167 -28.17 -12.18 -3.74
C ALA A 167 -26.96 -12.63 -4.60
N PRO A 168 -26.53 -11.95 -5.69
CA PRO A 168 -25.38 -12.42 -6.48
C PRO A 168 -24.01 -12.28 -5.79
N TYR A 169 -23.89 -11.52 -4.68
CA TYR A 169 -22.64 -11.46 -3.91
C TYR A 169 -22.55 -12.52 -2.81
N ARG A 170 -23.68 -13.20 -2.51
CA ARG A 170 -23.75 -14.29 -1.53
C ARG A 170 -22.95 -15.53 -1.97
N SER A 171 -22.79 -15.75 -3.27
CA SER A 171 -21.95 -16.83 -3.82
C SER A 171 -20.44 -16.55 -3.71
N ALA A 172 -20.03 -15.28 -3.57
CA ALA A 172 -18.64 -14.96 -3.24
C ALA A 172 -18.29 -15.31 -1.78
N ILE A 173 -19.31 -15.44 -0.92
CA ILE A 173 -19.19 -15.86 0.48
C ILE A 173 -19.09 -17.39 0.60
N SER A 174 -19.65 -18.17 -0.34
CA SER A 174 -19.55 -19.64 -0.31
C SER A 174 -18.17 -20.20 -0.66
N GLY A 175 -17.26 -19.36 -1.16
CA GLY A 175 -15.84 -19.69 -1.38
C GLY A 175 -14.89 -19.28 -0.25
N CYS A 176 -15.38 -18.64 0.81
CA CYS A 176 -14.61 -18.41 2.03
C CYS A 176 -14.76 -19.64 2.95
N ASN A 177 -13.67 -20.33 3.22
CA ASN A 177 -13.61 -21.39 4.23
C ASN A 177 -14.04 -20.81 5.59
N GLU A 178 -14.74 -21.60 6.40
CA GLU A 178 -15.30 -21.25 7.72
C GLU A 178 -14.33 -20.49 8.64
N LYS A 179 -13.02 -20.75 8.58
CA LYS A 179 -12.01 -20.03 9.36
C LYS A 179 -11.96 -18.53 9.07
N GLN A 180 -12.21 -18.11 7.82
CA GLN A 180 -12.20 -16.69 7.46
C GLN A 180 -13.52 -15.97 7.81
N LYS A 181 -14.60 -16.72 8.11
CA LYS A 181 -15.84 -16.14 8.63
C LYS A 181 -15.69 -15.79 10.12
N CYS A 182 -15.00 -16.64 10.89
CA CYS A 182 -14.84 -16.45 12.35
C CYS A 182 -13.97 -15.23 12.71
N ASP A 183 -12.93 -14.91 11.96
CA ASP A 183 -12.03 -13.78 12.32
C ASP A 183 -12.69 -12.40 12.15
N ALA A 184 -13.77 -12.29 11.37
CA ALA A 184 -14.52 -11.04 11.19
C ALA A 184 -15.58 -10.82 12.28
N GLU A 185 -16.01 -11.87 12.97
CA GLU A 185 -17.01 -11.80 14.04
C GLU A 185 -16.38 -11.43 15.40
N ILE A 186 -15.06 -11.65 15.55
CA ILE A 186 -14.30 -11.37 16.77
C ILE A 186 -13.94 -9.88 16.92
N LEU A 187 -13.83 -9.11 15.83
CA LEU A 187 -13.48 -7.67 15.90
C LEU A 187 -14.67 -6.73 16.06
N VAL A 188 -15.88 -7.25 16.24
CA VAL A 188 -17.12 -6.46 16.41
C VAL A 188 -17.74 -6.67 17.81
N ASN A 189 -17.23 -7.62 18.60
CA ASN A 189 -17.79 -7.95 19.93
C ASN A 189 -16.76 -7.91 21.08
N GLU A 190 -15.75 -7.05 20.99
CA GLU A 190 -15.01 -6.55 22.17
C GLU A 190 -14.93 -5.02 22.14
#